data_AF-A0A7V9V673-F1
#
_entry.id   AF-A0A7V9V673-F1
#
_cell.length_a   1.000
_cell.length_b   1.000
_cell.length_c   1.000
_cell.angle_alpha   90.00
_cell.angle_beta   90.00
_cell.angle_gamma   90.00
#
_symmetry.space_group_name_H-M   'P 1'
#
loop_
_entity.id
_entity.type
_entity.pdbx_description
1 polymer ?
#
loop_
_entity_poly.entity_id
_entity_poly.type
_entity_poly.pdbx_seq_one_letter_code
_entity_poly.pdbx_strand_id
1 'polypeptide(L)' 'MTDTTAPDDKQLKKYNYEHFWLKHFLADIGRTFKGAGVRPGEKAPELEMPSTDGEQVSLRALHGEPVLLHFGSGT' A
#
# COMPACT_ATOMS: atom_id res chain seq x y z
N MET A 1 -14.38 -3.08 30.74
CA MET A 1 -15.31 -2.28 29.91
C MET A 1 -14.45 -1.31 29.11
N THR A 2 -14.10 -1.67 27.87
CA THR A 2 -13.39 -0.78 26.95
C THR A 2 -14.37 -0.31 25.89
N ASP A 3 -14.70 0.97 25.99
CA ASP A 3 -15.55 1.71 25.07
C ASP A 3 -14.86 1.78 23.69
N THR A 4 -15.42 1.08 22.71
CA THR A 4 -14.98 1.17 21.31
C THR A 4 -15.84 2.23 20.65
N THR A 5 -15.41 3.49 20.72
CA THR A 5 -16.03 4.56 19.94
C THR A 5 -15.64 4.34 18.48
N ALA A 6 -16.61 3.93 17.66
CA ALA A 6 -16.44 3.82 16.21
C ALA A 6 -15.99 5.17 15.62
N PRO A 7 -15.10 5.18 14.62
CA PRO A 7 -14.60 6.43 14.05
C PRO A 7 -15.74 7.21 13.36
N ASP A 8 -15.75 8.52 13.57
CA ASP A 8 -16.68 9.49 12.97
C ASP A 8 -16.64 9.39 11.44
N ASP A 9 -17.80 9.15 10.82
CA ASP A 9 -18.03 9.02 9.38
C ASP A 9 -17.41 10.14 8.53
N LYS A 10 -17.18 11.32 9.13
CA LYS A 10 -16.51 12.44 8.45
C LYS A 10 -15.02 12.23 8.19
N GLN A 11 -14.32 11.39 8.97
CA GLN A 11 -12.90 11.09 8.71
C GLN A 11 -12.71 10.09 7.56
N LEU A 12 -13.67 9.20 7.34
CA LEU A 12 -13.61 8.21 6.25
C LEU A 12 -13.64 8.87 4.86
N LYS A 13 -14.32 10.01 4.71
CA LYS A 13 -14.40 10.75 3.44
C LYS A 13 -13.09 11.41 2.99
N LYS A 14 -12.09 11.51 3.87
CA LYS A 14 -10.77 12.08 3.53
C LYS A 14 -9.74 11.01 3.15
N TYR A 15 -10.04 9.73 3.38
CA TYR A 15 -9.20 8.65 2.87
C TYR A 15 -9.47 8.43 1.38
N ASN A 16 -8.41 8.08 0.64
CA ASN A 16 -8.31 7.92 -0.82
C ASN A 16 -9.29 6.92 -1.49
N TYR A 17 -10.37 6.51 -0.83
CA TYR A 17 -11.34 5.56 -1.36
C TYR A 17 -12.28 6.19 -2.40
N GLU A 18 -12.51 7.50 -2.39
CA GLU A 18 -13.55 8.12 -3.24
C GLU A 18 -13.13 8.41 -4.69
N HIS A 19 -11.88 8.14 -5.09
CA HIS A 19 -11.44 8.29 -6.48
C HIS A 19 -11.17 6.96 -7.21
N PHE A 20 -11.74 5.85 -6.72
CA PHE A 20 -11.94 4.65 -7.55
C PHE A 20 -13.08 4.87 -8.54
N TRP A 21 -12.92 5.85 -9.42
CA TRP A 21 -13.82 6.03 -10.55
C TRP A 21 -13.72 4.76 -11.42
N LEU A 22 -14.83 4.22 -11.92
CA LEU A 22 -14.90 2.92 -12.61
C LEU A 22 -13.81 2.73 -13.69
N LYS A 23 -13.38 3.83 -14.34
CA LYS A 23 -12.27 3.88 -15.29
C LYS A 23 -10.90 3.47 -14.71
N HIS A 24 -10.61 3.83 -13.46
CA HIS A 24 -9.35 3.47 -12.78
C HIS A 24 -9.37 2.00 -12.38
N PHE A 25 -10.51 1.51 -11.90
CA PHE A 25 -10.72 0.09 -11.64
C PHE A 25 -10.55 -0.75 -12.92
N LEU A 26 -11.14 -0.34 -14.04
CA LEU A 26 -10.97 -0.99 -15.35
C LEU A 26 -9.52 -0.93 -15.87
N ALA A 27 -8.83 0.20 -15.67
CA ALA A 27 -7.42 0.35 -16.05
C ALA A 27 -6.49 -0.53 -15.19
N ASP A 28 -6.75 -0.62 -13.89
CA ASP A 28 -5.96 -1.45 -12.96
C ASP A 28 -6.22 -2.94 -13.16
N ILE A 29 -7.46 -3.32 -13.48
CA ILE A 29 -7.79 -4.64 -14.02
C ILE A 29 -6.94 -4.92 -15.26
N GLY A 30 -6.94 -4.02 -16.25
CA GLY A 30 -6.14 -4.18 -17.47
C GLY A 30 -4.63 -4.32 -17.20
N ARG A 31 -4.08 -3.57 -16.25
CA ARG A 31 -2.66 -3.68 -15.84
C ARG A 31 -2.37 -4.99 -15.11
N THR A 32 -3.28 -5.43 -14.23
CA THR A 32 -3.19 -6.70 -13.51
C THR A 32 -3.23 -7.89 -14.48
N PHE A 33 -4.14 -7.87 -15.44
CA PHE A 33 -4.25 -8.90 -16.49
C PHE A 33 -3.06 -8.90 -17.47
N LYS A 34 -2.40 -7.76 -17.67
CA LYS A 34 -1.13 -7.66 -18.41
C LYS A 34 0.10 -8.13 -17.60
N GLY A 35 -0.07 -8.55 -16.35
CA GLY A 35 1.02 -9.04 -15.49
C GLY A 35 1.89 -7.93 -14.91
N ALA A 36 1.39 -6.70 -14.78
CA ALA A 36 2.17 -5.56 -14.31
C ALA A 36 2.27 -5.47 -12.77
N GLY A 37 2.53 -6.58 -12.08
CA GLY A 37 2.65 -6.63 -10.62
C GLY A 37 3.22 -7.94 -10.10
N VAL A 38 3.75 -7.91 -8.87
CA VAL A 38 4.32 -9.06 -8.16
C VAL A 38 3.20 -10.02 -7.77
N ARG A 39 3.37 -11.32 -8.02
CA ARG A 39 2.37 -12.34 -7.68
C ARG A 39 2.67 -13.03 -6.34
N PRO A 40 1.66 -13.63 -5.69
CA PRO A 40 1.89 -14.46 -4.52
C PRO A 40 2.90 -15.59 -4.81
N GLY A 41 3.88 -15.75 -3.93
CA GLY A 41 4.96 -16.75 -4.08
C GLY A 41 6.13 -16.30 -4.97
N GLU A 42 6.02 -15.18 -5.67
CA GLU A 42 7.17 -14.59 -6.36
C GLU A 42 8.07 -13.86 -5.37
N LYS A 43 9.37 -13.80 -5.68
CA LYS A 43 10.33 -13.04 -4.89
C LYS A 43 9.91 -11.57 -4.90
N ALA A 44 9.91 -10.94 -3.72
CA ALA A 44 9.70 -9.51 -3.63
C ALA A 44 10.74 -8.73 -4.46
N PRO A 45 10.34 -7.63 -5.12
CA PRO A 45 11.26 -6.80 -5.90
C PRO A 45 12.29 -6.15 -4.97
N GLU A 46 13.46 -5.85 -5.52
CA GLU A 46 14.47 -5.08 -4.78
C GLU A 46 14.01 -3.62 -4.72
N LEU A 47 13.86 -3.13 -3.48
CA LEU A 47 13.41 -1.77 -3.19
C LEU A 47 14.42 -1.15 -2.24
N GLU A 48 14.85 0.05 -2.60
CA GLU A 48 15.70 0.92 -1.80
C GLU A 48 15.03 2.29 -1.72
N MET A 49 14.76 2.77 -0.50
CA MET A 49 14.11 4.06 -0.30
C MET A 49 14.72 4.79 0.91
N PRO A 50 14.75 6.12 0.91
CA PRO A 50 15.06 6.88 2.11
C PRO A 50 13.93 6.72 3.13
N SER A 51 14.30 6.57 4.40
CA SER A 51 13.41 6.73 5.54
C SER A 51 13.09 8.22 5.77
N THR A 52 12.11 8.48 6.63
CA THR A 52 11.76 9.83 7.07
C THR A 52 12.90 10.53 7.82
N ASP A 53 13.80 9.75 8.42
CA ASP A 53 14.96 10.26 9.16
C ASP A 53 16.20 10.44 8.26
N GLY A 54 16.06 10.15 6.95
CA GLY A 54 17.13 10.31 5.95
C GLY A 54 18.07 9.10 5.82
N GLU A 55 17.86 8.04 6.60
CA GLU A 55 18.59 6.78 6.44
C GLU A 55 18.09 5.97 5.25
N GLN A 56 18.96 5.19 4.60
CA GLN A 56 18.57 4.31 3.50
C GLN A 56 17.98 3.00 4.03
N VAL A 57 16.77 2.65 3.60
CA VAL A 57 16.13 1.37 3.90
C VAL A 57 16.12 0.51 2.64
N SER A 58 16.47 -0.78 2.78
CA SER A 58 16.31 -1.77 1.72
C SER A 58 15.46 -2.94 2.18
N LEU A 59 14.67 -3.51 1.26
CA LEU A 59 13.92 -4.74 1.55
C LEU A 59 14.85 -5.93 1.83
N ARG A 60 16.04 -5.95 1.22
CA ARG A 60 17.01 -7.02 1.41
C ARG A 60 17.46 -7.13 2.87
N ALA A 61 17.57 -5.99 3.56
CA ALA A 61 17.94 -5.96 4.97
C ALA A 61 16.85 -6.57 5.88
N LEU A 62 15.62 -6.72 5.39
CA LEU A 62 14.48 -7.26 6.13
C LEU A 62 14.15 -8.72 5.74
N HIS A 63 15.01 -9.38 4.94
CA HIS A 63 14.81 -10.78 4.57
C HIS A 63 14.83 -11.70 5.80
N GLY A 64 13.97 -12.72 5.77
CA GLY A 64 13.82 -13.69 6.86
C GLY A 64 12.74 -13.30 7.87
N GLU A 65 12.30 -12.03 7.86
CA GLU A 65 11.21 -11.52 8.68
C GLU A 65 9.94 -11.33 7.84
N PRO A 66 8.74 -11.62 8.38
CA PRO A 66 7.49 -11.23 7.74
C PRO A 66 7.34 -9.70 7.72
N VAL A 67 7.23 -9.11 6.53
CA VAL A 67 7.10 -7.66 6.34
C VAL A 67 5.79 -7.33 5.62
N LEU A 68 5.08 -6.32 6.12
CA LEU A 68 3.90 -5.74 5.46
C LEU A 68 4.28 -4.39 4.84
N LEU A 69 4.10 -4.26 3.53
CA LEU A 69 4.28 -2.99 2.82
C LEU A 69 2.95 -2.25 2.72
N HIS A 70 2.91 -1.06 3.31
CA HIS A 70 1.76 -0.17 3.23
C HIS A 70 2.11 1.02 2.32
N PHE A 71 1.46 1.10 1.15
CA PHE A 71 1.60 2.22 0.22
C PHE A 71 0.55 3.28 0.52
N GLY A 72 0.99 4.43 1.00
CA GLY A 72 0.14 5.59 1.27
C GLY A 72 0.59 6.81 0.45
N SER A 73 -0.34 7.76 0.28
CA SER A 73 -0.04 9.08 -0.28
C SER A 73 -0.45 10.12 0.75
N GLY A 74 0.50 10.96 1.17
CA GLY A 74 0.23 12.13 1.99
C GLY A 74 -0.08 13.32 1.10
N THR A 75 -1.20 14.00 1.35
CA THR A 75 -1.56 15.28 0.71
C THR A 75 -1.02 16.45 1.52
#